data_AF-A0ABD6AK76-F1
#
_entry.id   AF-A0ABD6AK76-F1
#
_cell.length_a   1.000
_cell.length_b   1.000
_cell.length_c   1.000
_cell.angle_alpha   90.00
_cell.angle_beta   90.00
_cell.angle_gamma   90.00
#
_symmetry.space_group_name_H-M   'P 1'
#
loop_
_entity.id
_entity.type
_entity.pdbx_description
1 polymer ?
#
loop_
_entity_poly.entity_id
_entity_poly.type
_entity_poly.pdbx_seq_one_letter_code
_entity_poly.pdbx_strand_id
1 'polypeptide(L)'
;MAARPPGGGGSSEPDAIEFGIAVLDERIEEAGVSFPATGEEIVNALDDGAIPYDAKGRTVRLSEALEEVPQTRFENETEFLDAMYPVFDRKRREGGGLLNSLRDALPF
;
A
#
# COMPACT_ATOMS: atom_id res chain seq x y z
N MET A 1 30.92 37.18 -15.93
CA MET A 1 29.69 36.77 -15.22
C MET A 1 28.78 36.10 -16.24
N ALA A 2 28.59 34.78 -16.16
CA ALA A 2 27.60 34.06 -16.96
C ALA A 2 26.55 33.50 -16.00
N ALA A 3 25.29 33.88 -16.23
CA ALA A 3 24.15 33.52 -15.40
C ALA A 3 23.88 32.01 -15.48
N ARG A 4 23.64 31.36 -14.34
CA ARG A 4 23.09 29.99 -14.29
C ARG A 4 21.63 30.05 -14.75
N PRO A 5 21.18 29.15 -15.64
CA PRO A 5 19.76 29.01 -15.92
C PRO A 5 19.06 28.35 -14.72
N PRO A 6 17.85 28.81 -14.35
CA PRO A 6 16.98 28.07 -13.44
C PRO A 6 16.21 27.02 -14.26
N GLY A 7 16.50 25.73 -14.04
CA GLY A 7 15.57 24.65 -14.31
C GLY A 7 15.44 23.90 -12.98
N GLY A 8 14.35 23.97 -12.22
CA GLY A 8 12.98 23.97 -12.70
C GLY A 8 12.63 22.58 -13.20
N GLY A 9 12.80 21.59 -12.32
CA GLY A 9 12.49 20.19 -12.58
C GLY A 9 11.94 19.59 -11.30
N GLY A 10 10.73 20.02 -10.92
CA GLY A 10 9.91 19.22 -10.03
C GLY A 10 9.68 17.90 -10.74
N SER A 11 10.34 16.85 -10.27
CA SER A 11 10.03 15.48 -10.65
C SER A 11 8.76 15.08 -9.90
N SER A 12 7.64 15.71 -10.27
CA SER A 12 6.36 15.03 -10.22
C SER A 12 6.44 14.03 -11.38
N GLU A 13 7.10 12.90 -11.11
CA GLU A 13 7.01 11.73 -11.97
C GLU A 13 5.51 11.42 -12.18
N PRO A 14 5.12 10.93 -13.37
CA PRO A 14 3.74 10.93 -13.83
C PRO A 14 2.83 10.18 -12.85
N ASP A 15 1.59 10.64 -12.67
CA ASP A 15 0.44 9.97 -12.01
C ASP A 15 0.53 8.43 -12.14
N ALA A 16 1.38 7.81 -11.34
CA ALA A 16 1.35 6.39 -11.12
C ALA A 16 0.05 6.22 -10.36
N ILE A 17 -0.85 5.36 -10.83
CA ILE A 17 -1.99 5.00 -9.99
C ILE A 17 -1.37 4.29 -8.78
N GLU A 18 -1.24 4.98 -7.66
CA GLU A 18 -0.59 4.45 -6.46
C GLU A 18 -1.58 3.54 -5.72
N PHE A 19 -1.10 2.36 -5.31
CA PHE A 19 -1.89 1.40 -4.54
C PHE A 19 -0.98 0.48 -3.72
N GLY A 20 -1.54 -0.11 -2.68
CA GLY A 20 -0.88 -1.02 -1.76
C GLY A 20 0.21 -0.31 -0.98
N ILE A 21 1.44 -0.81 -1.08
CA ILE A 21 2.57 -0.31 -0.31
C ILE A 21 2.94 1.15 -0.62
N ALA A 22 2.73 1.65 -1.84
CA ALA A 22 3.05 3.04 -2.18
C ALA A 22 2.16 4.05 -1.43
N VAL A 23 0.85 3.77 -1.40
CA VAL A 23 -0.11 4.59 -0.63
C VAL A 23 0.13 4.44 0.88
N LEU A 24 0.56 3.26 1.32
CA LEU A 24 0.85 3.02 2.72
C LEU A 24 2.11 3.76 3.18
N ASP A 25 3.15 3.78 2.34
CA ASP A 25 4.40 4.53 2.53
C ASP A 25 4.13 6.03 2.71
N GLU A 26 3.42 6.65 1.75
CA GLU A 26 3.05 8.06 1.83
C GLU A 26 2.27 8.39 3.12
N ARG A 27 1.33 7.52 3.51
CA ARG A 27 0.53 7.72 4.73
C ARG A 27 1.37 7.63 6.01
N ILE A 28 2.37 6.75 6.04
CA ILE A 28 3.29 6.63 7.17
C ILE A 28 4.10 7.91 7.31
N GLU A 29 4.62 8.43 6.19
CA GLU A 29 5.38 9.68 6.15
C GLU A 29 4.52 10.87 6.57
N GLU A 30 3.29 10.97 6.04
CA GLU A 30 2.35 12.05 6.36
C GLU A 30 1.93 12.03 7.84
N ALA A 31 1.67 10.85 8.40
CA ALA A 31 1.33 10.69 9.80
C ALA A 31 2.54 10.82 10.74
N GLY A 32 3.76 10.84 10.20
CA GLY A 32 5.00 10.96 10.98
C GLY A 32 5.22 9.78 11.93
N VAL A 33 4.85 8.56 11.51
CA VAL A 33 5.01 7.36 12.34
C VAL A 33 6.49 7.11 12.61
N SER A 34 6.84 6.95 13.88
CA SER A 34 8.20 6.67 14.29
C SER A 34 8.39 5.19 14.58
N PHE A 35 9.46 4.60 14.04
CA PHE A 35 9.83 3.21 14.30
C PHE A 35 10.95 3.14 15.37
N PRO A 36 11.02 2.06 16.18
CA PRO A 36 10.19 0.85 16.12
C PRO A 36 8.74 1.08 16.60
N ALA A 37 7.78 0.43 15.93
CA ALA A 37 6.34 0.57 16.22
C ALA A 37 5.61 -0.78 16.12
N THR A 38 4.52 -0.92 16.87
CA THR A 38 3.61 -2.07 16.76
C THR A 38 2.56 -1.85 15.67
N GLY A 39 2.02 -2.94 15.12
CA GLY A 39 0.92 -2.85 14.15
C GLY A 39 -0.28 -2.08 14.70
N GLU A 40 -0.57 -2.23 15.99
CA GLU A 40 -1.63 -1.48 16.68
C GLU A 40 -1.32 0.02 16.77
N GLU A 41 -0.08 0.41 17.08
CA GLU A 41 0.35 1.82 17.07
C GLU A 41 0.25 2.43 15.68
N ILE A 42 0.65 1.69 14.64
CA ILE A 42 0.55 2.12 13.24
C ILE A 42 -0.92 2.27 12.81
N VAL A 43 -1.79 1.31 13.16
CA VAL A 43 -3.23 1.41 12.89
C VAL A 43 -3.85 2.62 13.57
N ASN A 44 -3.50 2.87 14.83
CA ASN A 44 -3.99 4.04 15.55
C ASN A 44 -3.47 5.35 14.95
N ALA A 45 -2.19 5.40 14.54
CA ALA A 45 -1.61 6.58 13.90
C ALA A 45 -2.26 6.89 12.54
N LEU A 46 -2.67 5.84 11.81
CA LEU A 46 -3.30 5.92 10.49
C LEU A 46 -4.83 5.85 10.53
N ASP A 47 -5.45 5.97 11.70
CA ASP A 47 -6.91 5.92 11.94
C ASP A 47 -7.62 4.70 11.30
N ASP A 48 -6.94 3.55 11.24
CA ASP A 48 -7.41 2.34 10.56
C ASP A 48 -7.90 2.58 9.11
N GLY A 49 -7.23 3.49 8.39
CA GLY A 49 -7.63 3.91 7.06
C GLY A 49 -7.72 2.77 6.05
N ALA A 50 -8.71 2.85 5.15
CA ALA A 50 -8.83 1.92 4.03
C ALA A 50 -7.71 2.17 3.00
N ILE A 51 -6.90 1.14 2.72
CA ILE A 51 -5.80 1.19 1.75
C ILE A 51 -6.28 0.60 0.42
N PRO A 52 -6.23 1.34 -0.70
CA PRO A 52 -6.49 0.78 -2.03
C PRO A 52 -5.36 -0.20 -2.39
N TYR A 53 -5.68 -1.41 -2.86
CA TYR A 53 -4.66 -2.44 -3.19
C TYR A 53 -4.55 -2.74 -4.69
N ASP A 54 -5.42 -2.16 -5.51
CA ASP A 54 -5.37 -2.27 -6.96
C ASP A 54 -5.98 -1.08 -7.73
N ALA A 55 -5.76 -1.07 -9.04
CA ALA A 55 -6.32 -0.08 -9.97
C ALA A 55 -7.84 -0.18 -10.17
N LYS A 56 -8.52 -1.19 -9.60
CA LYS A 56 -9.98 -1.32 -9.67
C LYS A 56 -10.67 -0.54 -8.53
N GLY A 57 -9.91 0.10 -7.65
CA GLY A 57 -10.42 0.87 -6.52
C GLY A 57 -10.84 0.00 -5.35
N ARG A 58 -10.38 -1.26 -5.30
CA ARG A 58 -10.67 -2.12 -4.13
C ARG A 58 -9.76 -1.75 -2.98
N THR A 59 -10.34 -1.72 -1.80
CA THR A 59 -9.67 -1.29 -0.58
C THR A 59 -9.76 -2.38 0.49
N VAL A 60 -8.82 -2.33 1.44
CA VAL A 60 -8.82 -3.15 2.65
C VAL A 60 -8.47 -2.26 3.83
N ARG A 61 -9.10 -2.48 5.00
CA ARG A 61 -8.70 -1.77 6.22
C ARG A 61 -7.30 -2.19 6.65
N LEU A 62 -6.55 -1.27 7.23
CA LEU A 62 -5.19 -1.54 7.66
C LEU A 62 -5.14 -2.61 8.75
N SER A 63 -6.05 -2.55 9.72
CA SER A 63 -6.25 -3.55 10.77
C SER A 63 -6.46 -4.94 10.18
N GLU A 64 -7.39 -5.07 9.24
CA GLU A 64 -7.71 -6.34 8.56
C GLU A 64 -6.51 -6.91 7.80
N ALA A 65 -5.75 -6.05 7.12
CA ALA A 65 -4.55 -6.48 6.43
C ALA A 65 -3.44 -6.93 7.40
N LEU A 66 -3.32 -6.28 8.56
CA LEU A 66 -2.37 -6.64 9.60
C LEU A 66 -2.71 -7.95 10.32
N GLU A 67 -3.98 -8.35 10.39
CA GLU A 67 -4.38 -9.66 10.91
C GLU A 67 -3.78 -10.83 10.10
N GLU A 68 -3.46 -10.60 8.82
CA GLU A 68 -2.79 -11.58 7.95
C GLU A 68 -1.25 -11.59 8.10
N VAL A 69 -0.69 -10.65 8.87
CA VAL A 69 0.75 -10.52 9.11
C VAL A 69 1.09 -11.23 10.43
N PRO A 70 2.05 -12.17 10.44
CA PRO A 70 2.36 -12.96 11.64
C PRO A 70 3.10 -12.17 12.73
N GLN A 71 3.68 -11.02 12.39
CA GLN A 71 4.43 -10.17 13.32
C GLN A 71 3.60 -8.98 13.77
N THR A 72 3.76 -8.59 15.04
CA THR A 72 2.99 -7.51 15.67
C THR A 72 3.81 -6.24 15.90
N ARG A 73 5.12 -6.29 15.64
CA ARG A 73 6.07 -5.18 15.82
C ARG A 73 7.04 -5.15 14.63
N PHE A 74 7.45 -3.94 14.27
CA PHE A 74 8.32 -3.65 13.15
C PHE A 74 9.43 -2.72 13.62
N GLU A 75 10.68 -3.02 13.25
CA GLU A 75 11.83 -2.24 13.71
C GLU A 75 12.07 -1.00 12.83
N ASN A 76 11.58 -1.03 11.60
CA ASN A 76 11.65 0.07 10.64
C ASN A 76 10.49 0.02 9.64
N GLU A 77 10.32 1.12 8.90
CA GLU A 77 9.30 1.28 7.87
C GLU A 77 9.41 0.24 6.75
N THR A 78 10.61 0.00 6.23
CA THR A 78 10.82 -0.98 5.16
C THR A 78 10.37 -2.38 5.58
N GLU A 79 10.69 -2.80 6.81
CA GLU A 79 10.24 -4.09 7.37
C GLU A 79 8.71 -4.18 7.43
N PHE A 80 8.04 -3.09 7.80
CA PHE A 80 6.59 -3.01 7.80
C PHE A 80 6.00 -3.12 6.39
N LEU A 81 6.51 -2.35 5.43
CA LEU A 81 6.04 -2.37 4.04
C LEU A 81 6.29 -3.73 3.38
N ASP A 82 7.44 -4.34 3.63
CA ASP A 82 7.79 -5.68 3.15
C ASP A 82 6.84 -6.74 3.70
N ALA A 83 6.43 -6.63 4.97
CA ALA A 83 5.46 -7.53 5.58
C ALA A 83 4.04 -7.36 4.99
N MET A 84 3.68 -6.14 4.60
CA MET A 84 2.38 -5.80 4.01
C MET A 84 2.29 -6.13 2.51
N TYR A 85 3.41 -6.11 1.78
CA TYR A 85 3.43 -6.37 0.34
C TYR A 85 2.77 -7.71 -0.05
N PRO A 86 3.09 -8.86 0.58
CA PRO A 86 2.45 -10.14 0.31
C PRO A 86 0.94 -10.13 0.53
N VAL A 87 0.43 -9.36 1.51
CA VAL A 87 -1.01 -9.26 1.82
C VAL A 87 -1.73 -8.58 0.65
N PHE A 88 -1.23 -7.42 0.22
CA PHE A 88 -1.81 -6.69 -0.91
C PHE A 88 -1.71 -7.46 -2.22
N ASP A 89 -0.58 -8.14 -2.46
CA ASP A 89 -0.39 -8.98 -3.65
C ASP A 89 -1.38 -10.16 -3.67
N ARG A 90 -1.61 -10.85 -2.54
CA ARG A 90 -2.64 -11.91 -2.44
C ARG A 90 -4.04 -11.38 -2.73
N LYS A 91 -4.47 -10.30 -2.05
CA LYS A 91 -5.80 -9.70 -2.28
C LYS A 91 -6.00 -9.28 -3.73
N ARG A 92 -4.94 -8.77 -4.39
CA ARG A 92 -4.95 -8.45 -5.82
C ARG A 92 -5.21 -9.69 -6.68
N ARG A 93 -4.53 -10.82 -6.40
CA ARG A 93 -4.67 -12.07 -7.15
C ARG A 93 -6.03 -12.74 -6.94
N GLU A 94 -6.48 -12.86 -5.71
CA GLU A 94 -7.79 -13.45 -5.36
C GLU A 94 -8.93 -12.68 -6.05
N GLY A 95 -8.81 -11.36 -6.01
CA GLY A 95 -9.75 -10.48 -6.64
C GLY A 95 -9.73 -10.50 -8.18
N GLY A 96 -8.69 -11.04 -8.82
CA GLY A 96 -8.62 -11.23 -10.27
C GLY A 96 -9.06 -12.63 -10.74
N GLY A 97 -8.95 -13.65 -9.88
CA GLY A 97 -9.15 -15.05 -10.22
C GLY A 97 -10.60 -15.55 -10.15
N LEU A 98 -11.42 -15.04 -9.23
CA LEU A 98 -12.78 -15.57 -9.00
C LEU A 98 -13.75 -15.34 -10.18
N LEU A 99 -13.59 -14.28 -10.97
CA LEU A 99 -14.43 -14.04 -12.16
C LEU A 99 -13.98 -14.85 -13.39
N ASN A 100 -12.70 -15.27 -13.45
CA ASN A 100 -12.21 -16.07 -14.58
C ASN A 100 -12.66 -17.54 -14.47
N SER A 101 -12.80 -18.08 -13.27
CA SER A 101 -13.26 -19.46 -13.05
C SER A 101 -14.77 -19.65 -13.30
N LEU A 102 -15.61 -18.63 -13.11
CA LEU A 102 -17.05 -18.74 -13.39
C LEU A 102 -17.41 -18.64 -14.88
N ARG A 103 -16.49 -18.16 -15.73
CA ARG A 103 -16.69 -18.14 -17.19
C ARG A 103 -16.40 -19.50 -17.84
N ASP A 104 -15.53 -20.30 -17.24
CA ASP A 104 -15.16 -21.65 -17.72
C ASP A 104 -16.23 -22.72 -17.42
N ALA A 105 -17.18 -22.42 -16.52
CA ALA A 105 -18.24 -23.35 -16.11
C ALA A 105 -19.57 -23.19 -16.88
N LEU A 106 -19.64 -22.31 -17.89
CA LEU A 106 -20.82 -22.16 -18.74
C LEU A 106 -20.57 -22.78 -20.13
N PRO A 107 -21.17 -23.94 -20.43
CA PRO A 107 -21.17 -24.47 -21.79
C PRO A 107 -22.08 -23.59 -22.64
N PHE A 108 -21.54 -23.03 -23.74
CA PHE A 108 -22.33 -22.49 -24.84
C PHE A 108 -22.78 -23.62 -25.77
#